data_AF-A0A947CZ52-F1
#
_entry.id   AF-A0A947CZ52-F1
#
_cell.length_a   1.000
_cell.length_b   1.000
_cell.length_c   1.000
_cell.angle_alpha   90.00
_cell.angle_beta   90.00
_cell.angle_gamma   90.00
#
_symmetry.space_group_name_H-M   'P 1'
#
loop_
_entity.id
_entity.type
_entity.pdbx_description
1 polymer ?
#
loop_
_entity_poly.entity_id
_entity_poly.type
_entity_poly.pdbx_seq_one_letter_code
_entity_poly.pdbx_strand_id
1 'polypeptide(L)'
;MTKTFKLIAVSLACLFLQSCYQIKEPIFDKGQRSTISGDILCSNLMSGKAFKDTLKEISTGWISVDYRYKSGDGTVLTFSSGPEDVNIVQMTQIDGSISIFFSDSKDDMLTIYAPDIVGKMNRLEEFRIRSNVAITRGTGGSALISGERPNILKYLSMHRRDLLTPVVLCRRA
;
A
#
# COMPACT_ATOMS: atom_id res chain seq x y z
N MET A 1 22.31 35.79 -29.43
CA MET A 1 22.72 34.69 -28.53
C MET A 1 21.69 34.54 -27.42
N THR A 2 20.64 33.78 -27.70
CA THR A 2 19.51 33.57 -26.78
C THR A 2 19.64 32.16 -26.21
N LYS A 3 19.95 32.08 -24.92
CA LYS A 3 19.87 30.86 -24.11
C LYS A 3 18.40 30.63 -23.78
N THR A 4 17.84 29.47 -24.09
CA THR A 4 16.62 29.01 -23.40
C THR A 4 16.71 27.51 -23.18
N PHE A 5 16.78 27.17 -21.89
CA PHE A 5 16.85 25.84 -21.32
C PHE A 5 15.80 24.90 -21.92
N LYS A 6 16.24 23.83 -22.60
CA LYS A 6 15.48 22.60 -22.76
C LYS A 6 16.03 21.60 -21.75
N LEU A 7 15.35 21.49 -20.61
CA LEU A 7 15.44 20.45 -19.57
C LEU A 7 14.50 21.00 -18.49
N ILE A 8 13.30 20.47 -18.30
CA ILE A 8 13.05 19.30 -17.45
C ILE A 8 11.72 18.70 -17.91
N ALA A 9 11.78 17.59 -18.62
CA ALA A 9 10.64 16.70 -18.87
C ALA A 9 11.01 15.32 -18.34
N VAL A 10 11.38 15.26 -17.05
CA VAL A 10 11.61 14.03 -16.31
C VAL A 10 11.13 14.29 -14.89
N SER A 11 10.43 13.32 -14.30
CA SER A 11 10.08 13.25 -12.86
C SER A 11 8.68 13.72 -12.42
N LEU A 12 7.61 13.42 -13.17
CA LEU A 12 6.25 13.45 -12.60
C LEU A 12 5.71 12.06 -12.20
N ALA A 13 6.44 10.98 -12.46
CA ALA A 13 6.07 9.61 -12.07
C ALA A 13 6.78 9.11 -10.79
N CYS A 14 7.77 9.83 -10.25
CA CYS A 14 8.56 9.40 -9.07
C CYS A 14 8.02 9.89 -7.71
N LEU A 15 6.89 10.59 -7.67
CA LEU A 15 6.33 11.15 -6.43
C LEU A 15 5.21 10.29 -5.82
N PHE A 16 4.88 9.15 -6.43
CA PHE A 16 3.66 8.41 -6.07
C PHE A 16 3.83 7.33 -5.00
N LEU A 17 5.05 6.94 -4.60
CA LEU A 17 5.27 5.75 -3.77
C LEU A 17 6.44 5.85 -2.78
N GLN A 18 6.76 7.04 -2.25
CA GLN A 18 7.92 7.20 -1.38
C GLN A 18 7.80 6.55 0.01
N SER A 19 6.68 5.88 0.30
CA SER A 19 6.48 5.27 1.62
C SER A 19 5.63 4.00 1.59
N CYS A 20 5.40 3.39 0.43
CA CYS A 20 4.92 1.99 0.39
C CYS A 20 6.10 1.03 0.60
N TYR A 21 5.84 -0.12 1.20
CA TYR A 21 6.83 -1.19 1.27
C TYR A 21 6.79 -2.03 -0.01
N GLN A 22 7.94 -2.52 -0.45
CA GLN A 22 8.05 -3.56 -1.46
C GLN A 22 8.44 -4.88 -0.82
N ILE A 23 7.96 -5.99 -1.39
CA ILE A 23 8.37 -7.35 -1.01
C ILE A 23 8.60 -8.18 -2.28
N LYS A 24 9.43 -9.22 -2.16
CA LYS A 24 9.78 -10.08 -3.31
C LYS A 24 8.72 -11.14 -3.61
N GLU A 25 8.00 -11.60 -2.59
CA GLU A 25 7.06 -12.71 -2.67
C GLU A 25 5.78 -12.39 -1.90
N PRO A 26 4.63 -12.96 -2.30
CA PRO A 26 3.38 -12.79 -1.56
C PRO A 26 3.49 -13.26 -0.11
N ILE A 27 2.94 -12.47 0.83
CA ILE A 27 2.93 -12.79 2.27
C ILE A 27 1.55 -13.22 2.77
N PHE A 28 0.51 -13.13 1.94
CA PHE A 28 -0.85 -13.58 2.25
C PHE A 28 -1.26 -14.75 1.36
N ASP A 29 -1.59 -15.89 2.00
CA ASP A 29 -2.17 -17.03 1.29
C ASP A 29 -3.62 -16.75 0.89
N LYS A 30 -4.34 -16.00 1.71
CA LYS A 30 -5.75 -15.63 1.51
C LYS A 30 -6.00 -14.19 1.91
N GLY A 31 -6.92 -13.56 1.20
CA GLY A 31 -7.49 -12.27 1.55
C GLY A 31 -8.80 -12.39 2.30
N GLN A 32 -9.06 -11.37 3.11
CA GLN A 32 -10.32 -11.15 3.80
C GLN A 32 -11.20 -10.19 3.01
N ARG A 33 -12.51 -10.27 3.25
CA ARG A 33 -13.46 -9.37 2.62
C ARG A 33 -13.25 -7.94 3.12
N SER A 34 -13.25 -7.00 2.19
CA SER A 34 -13.26 -5.57 2.42
C SER A 34 -14.60 -4.98 1.94
N THR A 35 -14.97 -3.83 2.47
CA THR A 35 -16.17 -3.07 2.06
C THR A 35 -15.98 -2.36 0.72
N ILE A 36 -14.77 -2.34 0.17
CA ILE A 36 -14.45 -1.62 -1.06
C ILE A 36 -14.76 -2.50 -2.29
N SER A 37 -15.66 -2.04 -3.13
CA SER A 37 -15.93 -2.62 -4.46
C SER A 37 -16.77 -1.62 -5.27
N GLY A 38 -16.72 -1.77 -6.58
CA GLY A 38 -17.34 -0.86 -7.54
C GLY A 38 -16.44 0.30 -7.94
N ASP A 39 -17.06 1.34 -8.47
CA ASP A 39 -16.37 2.54 -8.92
C ASP A 39 -15.96 3.39 -7.71
N ILE A 40 -14.71 3.84 -7.72
CA ILE A 40 -14.14 4.67 -6.67
C ILE A 40 -13.49 5.92 -7.27
N LEU A 41 -13.69 7.04 -6.59
CA LEU A 41 -12.98 8.28 -6.84
C LEU A 41 -11.93 8.47 -5.75
N CYS A 42 -10.67 8.47 -6.14
CA CYS A 42 -9.54 8.62 -5.25
C CYS A 42 -8.89 10.00 -5.39
N SER A 43 -8.38 10.53 -4.28
CA SER A 43 -7.56 11.73 -4.22
C SER A 43 -6.25 11.40 -3.51
N ASN A 44 -5.14 11.64 -4.20
CA ASN A 44 -3.81 11.53 -3.60
C ASN A 44 -3.52 12.81 -2.80
N LEU A 45 -3.41 12.67 -1.49
CA LEU A 45 -3.26 13.81 -0.56
C LEU A 45 -1.91 14.52 -0.69
N MET A 46 -0.89 13.83 -1.20
CA MET A 46 0.46 14.37 -1.36
C MET A 46 0.58 15.23 -2.64
N SER A 47 -0.10 14.84 -3.71
CA SER A 47 -0.03 15.52 -5.02
C SER A 47 -1.27 16.35 -5.34
N GLY A 48 -2.36 16.20 -4.59
CA GLY A 48 -3.67 16.81 -4.85
C GLY A 48 -4.41 16.23 -6.07
N LYS A 49 -3.82 15.27 -6.78
CA LYS A 49 -4.42 14.70 -7.99
C LYS A 49 -5.54 13.73 -7.67
N ALA A 50 -6.65 13.85 -8.38
CA ALA A 50 -7.73 12.88 -8.35
C ALA A 50 -7.60 11.87 -9.49
N PHE A 51 -8.03 10.63 -9.24
CA PHE A 51 -8.13 9.58 -10.24
C PHE A 51 -9.34 8.70 -9.95
N LYS A 52 -9.86 8.03 -10.98
CA LYS A 52 -10.94 7.06 -10.85
C LYS A 52 -10.39 5.66 -11.07
N ASP A 53 -10.95 4.71 -10.36
CA ASP A 53 -10.68 3.29 -10.56
C ASP A 53 -11.95 2.48 -10.31
N THR A 54 -11.97 1.23 -10.77
CA THR A 54 -13.05 0.28 -10.53
C THR A 54 -12.45 -0.96 -9.89
N LEU A 55 -12.92 -1.29 -8.67
CA LEU A 55 -12.48 -2.49 -7.96
C LEU A 55 -13.54 -3.59 -8.07
N LYS A 56 -13.19 -4.68 -8.76
CA LYS A 56 -14.04 -5.86 -8.86
C LYS A 56 -13.64 -6.90 -7.81
N GLU A 57 -14.57 -7.24 -6.91
CA GLU A 57 -14.40 -8.35 -5.96
C GLU A 57 -14.32 -9.69 -6.72
N ILE A 58 -13.36 -10.52 -6.34
CA ILE A 58 -13.15 -11.88 -6.81
C ILE A 58 -13.08 -12.75 -5.55
N SER A 59 -13.97 -13.73 -5.44
CA SER A 59 -14.02 -14.65 -4.31
C SER A 59 -13.87 -16.09 -4.78
N THR A 60 -13.02 -16.87 -4.11
CA THR A 60 -12.84 -18.31 -4.41
C THR A 60 -12.88 -19.15 -3.14
N GLY A 61 -13.26 -20.43 -3.28
CA GLY A 61 -13.38 -21.37 -2.15
C GLY A 61 -14.73 -21.32 -1.44
N TRP A 62 -15.09 -22.43 -0.79
CA TRP A 62 -16.41 -22.68 -0.20
C TRP A 62 -16.42 -22.69 1.33
N ILE A 63 -15.38 -23.26 1.96
CA ILE A 63 -15.23 -23.33 3.43
C ILE A 63 -14.46 -22.12 3.99
N SER A 64 -13.43 -21.69 3.28
CA SER A 64 -12.59 -20.54 3.66
C SER A 64 -12.36 -19.73 2.41
N VAL A 65 -13.26 -18.74 2.23
CA VAL A 65 -13.33 -17.89 1.06
C VAL A 65 -12.10 -16.98 1.01
N ASP A 66 -11.40 -16.99 -0.11
CA ASP A 66 -10.32 -16.05 -0.42
C ASP A 66 -10.88 -14.89 -1.23
N TYR A 67 -10.85 -13.69 -0.64
CA TYR A 67 -11.31 -12.46 -1.28
C TYR A 67 -10.14 -11.65 -1.84
N ARG A 68 -10.25 -11.28 -3.12
CA ARG A 68 -9.31 -10.41 -3.83
C ARG A 68 -10.08 -9.32 -4.55
N TYR A 69 -9.42 -8.21 -4.87
CA TYR A 69 -10.04 -7.09 -5.58
C TYR A 69 -9.17 -6.71 -6.77
N LYS A 70 -9.74 -6.80 -7.98
CA LYS A 70 -9.02 -6.48 -9.22
C LYS A 70 -9.40 -5.09 -9.72
N SER A 71 -8.40 -4.24 -9.88
CA SER A 71 -8.50 -2.91 -10.50
C SER A 71 -8.72 -3.00 -12.01
N GLY A 72 -9.18 -1.92 -12.63
CA GLY A 72 -9.33 -1.79 -14.08
C GLY A 72 -8.00 -1.95 -14.83
N ASP A 73 -6.87 -1.60 -14.21
CA ASP A 73 -5.53 -1.77 -14.78
C ASP A 73 -4.95 -3.19 -14.63
N GLY A 74 -5.69 -4.08 -13.97
CA GLY A 74 -5.29 -5.46 -13.72
C GLY A 74 -4.59 -5.72 -12.39
N THR A 75 -4.27 -4.68 -11.61
CA THR A 75 -3.70 -4.77 -10.26
C THR A 75 -4.63 -5.53 -9.33
N VAL A 76 -4.07 -6.39 -8.48
CA VAL A 76 -4.83 -7.19 -7.50
C VAL A 76 -4.50 -6.76 -6.09
N LEU A 77 -5.54 -6.40 -5.33
CA LEU A 77 -5.46 -6.08 -3.91
C LEU A 77 -5.92 -7.27 -3.07
N THR A 78 -5.18 -7.54 -2.00
CA THR A 78 -5.47 -8.56 -0.99
C THR A 78 -5.44 -7.92 0.37
N PHE A 79 -6.52 -8.05 1.13
CA PHE A 79 -6.64 -7.47 2.46
C PHE A 79 -6.40 -8.53 3.52
N SER A 80 -5.68 -8.16 4.57
CA SER A 80 -5.53 -8.97 5.78
C SER A 80 -5.73 -8.08 7.00
N SER A 81 -6.26 -8.64 8.08
CA SER A 81 -6.40 -7.93 9.36
C SER A 81 -5.04 -7.46 9.85
N GLY A 82 -4.97 -6.19 10.26
CA GLY A 82 -3.85 -5.61 10.99
C GLY A 82 -4.27 -5.13 12.39
N PRO A 83 -3.42 -4.32 13.05
CA PRO A 83 -3.74 -3.76 14.37
C PRO A 83 -4.74 -2.61 14.28
N GLU A 84 -5.54 -2.42 15.33
CA GLU A 84 -6.35 -1.20 15.57
C GLU A 84 -7.18 -0.74 14.36
N ASP A 85 -7.98 -1.67 13.81
CA ASP A 85 -8.90 -1.45 12.68
C ASP A 85 -8.21 -0.97 11.38
N VAL A 86 -6.91 -1.24 11.24
CA VAL A 86 -6.15 -1.03 10.01
C VAL A 86 -5.92 -2.39 9.35
N ASN A 87 -6.24 -2.50 8.08
CA ASN A 87 -5.90 -3.63 7.23
C ASN A 87 -4.49 -3.46 6.66
N ILE A 88 -3.77 -4.58 6.55
CA ILE A 88 -2.56 -4.68 5.76
C ILE A 88 -2.98 -5.10 4.36
N VAL A 89 -2.58 -4.34 3.34
CA VAL A 89 -2.98 -4.57 1.96
C VAL A 89 -1.78 -4.96 1.12
N GLN A 90 -1.86 -6.10 0.45
CA GLN A 90 -0.92 -6.52 -0.56
C GLN A 90 -1.46 -6.16 -1.94
N MET A 91 -0.70 -5.33 -2.66
CA MET A 91 -0.95 -4.94 -4.03
C MET A 91 0.02 -5.68 -4.95
N THR A 92 -0.51 -6.54 -5.80
CA THR A 92 0.23 -7.24 -6.85
C THR A 92 -0.07 -6.57 -8.18
N GLN A 93 0.94 -5.92 -8.76
CA GLN A 93 0.84 -5.29 -10.06
C GLN A 93 0.87 -6.33 -11.19
N ILE A 94 0.52 -5.92 -12.40
CA ILE A 94 0.48 -6.80 -13.58
C ILE A 94 1.87 -7.38 -13.93
N ASP A 95 2.94 -6.66 -13.63
CA ASP A 95 4.33 -7.10 -13.83
C ASP A 95 4.82 -8.08 -12.73
N GLY A 96 3.94 -8.42 -11.77
CA GLY A 96 4.25 -9.28 -10.64
C GLY A 96 4.91 -8.57 -9.47
N SER A 97 5.22 -7.28 -9.57
CA SER A 97 5.77 -6.52 -8.45
C SER A 97 4.74 -6.41 -7.31
N ILE A 98 5.23 -6.48 -6.07
CA ILE A 98 4.37 -6.54 -4.89
C ILE A 98 4.71 -5.38 -3.96
N SER A 99 3.67 -4.61 -3.63
CA SER A 99 3.75 -3.53 -2.66
C SER A 99 2.81 -3.80 -1.49
N ILE A 100 3.23 -3.39 -0.30
CA ILE A 100 2.42 -3.42 0.92
C ILE A 100 2.12 -1.98 1.35
N PHE A 101 0.86 -1.74 1.67
CA PHE A 101 0.40 -0.52 2.32
C PHE A 101 -0.67 -0.84 3.36
N PHE A 102 -1.13 0.18 4.07
CA PHE A 102 -2.12 0.06 5.12
C PHE A 102 -3.41 0.74 4.69
N SER A 103 -4.55 0.24 5.14
CA SER A 103 -5.82 0.91 4.85
C SER A 103 -6.84 0.73 5.94
N ASP A 104 -7.80 1.64 6.02
CA ASP A 104 -9.04 1.40 6.74
C ASP A 104 -10.22 1.77 5.85
N SER A 105 -11.38 1.20 6.15
CA SER A 105 -12.62 1.61 5.49
C SER A 105 -13.66 1.94 6.52
N LYS A 106 -14.25 3.13 6.36
CA LYS A 106 -15.30 3.67 7.23
C LYS A 106 -16.21 4.57 6.40
N ASP A 107 -17.53 4.46 6.60
CA ASP A 107 -18.54 5.35 6.01
C ASP A 107 -18.37 5.54 4.48
N ASP A 108 -18.24 4.44 3.73
CA ASP A 108 -17.99 4.41 2.27
C ASP A 108 -16.70 5.09 1.79
N MET A 109 -15.80 5.41 2.72
CA MET A 109 -14.45 5.86 2.43
C MET A 109 -13.44 4.74 2.66
N LEU A 110 -12.40 4.73 1.83
CA LEU A 110 -11.18 3.97 2.02
C LEU A 110 -10.05 4.96 2.18
N THR A 111 -9.36 4.92 3.32
CA THR A 111 -8.12 5.67 3.51
C THR A 111 -6.97 4.70 3.32
N ILE A 112 -6.04 5.05 2.44
CA ILE A 112 -4.77 4.37 2.29
C ILE A 112 -3.74 5.15 3.08
N TYR A 113 -2.96 4.45 3.88
CA TYR A 113 -1.91 5.01 4.71
C TYR A 113 -0.54 4.46 4.32
N ALA A 114 0.47 5.28 4.58
CA ALA A 114 1.86 4.90 4.53
C ALA A 114 2.52 5.11 5.91
N PRO A 115 3.58 4.37 6.27
CA PRO A 115 4.35 4.61 7.49
C PRO A 115 4.89 6.05 7.54
N ASP A 116 4.74 6.69 8.70
CA ASP A 116 5.29 8.02 8.95
C ASP A 116 6.78 7.94 9.28
N ILE A 117 7.60 7.77 8.23
CA ILE A 117 9.05 7.67 8.37
C ILE A 117 9.65 8.97 8.91
N VAL A 118 9.04 10.12 8.65
CA VAL A 118 9.56 11.44 9.07
C VAL A 118 9.31 11.67 10.55
N GLY A 119 8.08 11.45 11.02
CA GLY A 119 7.69 11.71 12.40
C GLY A 119 7.97 10.55 13.36
N LYS A 120 8.13 9.31 12.87
CA LYS A 120 8.16 8.09 13.70
C LYS A 120 9.36 7.18 13.45
N MET A 121 10.42 7.66 12.81
CA MET A 121 11.59 6.87 12.42
C MET A 121 12.13 5.96 13.53
N ASN A 122 12.34 6.51 14.74
CA ASN A 122 12.90 5.74 15.86
C ASN A 122 12.04 4.53 16.24
N ARG A 123 10.71 4.69 16.21
CA ARG A 123 9.77 3.62 16.55
C ARG A 123 9.72 2.55 15.48
N LEU A 124 9.75 2.96 14.20
CA LEU A 124 9.80 2.03 13.07
C LEU A 124 11.10 1.23 13.07
N GLU A 125 12.23 1.85 13.45
CA GLU A 125 13.52 1.18 13.56
C GLU A 125 13.55 0.16 14.72
N GLU A 126 12.95 0.49 15.87
CA GLU A 126 12.76 -0.49 16.96
C GLU A 126 11.98 -1.72 16.49
N PHE A 127 10.92 -1.52 15.69
CA PHE A 127 10.12 -2.62 15.17
C PHE A 127 10.87 -3.46 14.15
N ARG A 128 11.68 -2.81 13.31
CA ARG A 128 12.55 -3.46 12.35
C ARG A 128 13.49 -4.43 13.05
N ILE A 129 14.16 -3.97 14.11
CA ILE A 129 15.09 -4.77 14.92
C ILE A 129 14.34 -5.90 15.65
N ARG A 130 13.22 -5.59 16.34
CA ARG A 130 12.43 -6.59 17.10
C ARG A 130 11.82 -7.69 16.23
N SER A 131 11.55 -7.38 14.97
CA SER A 131 10.98 -8.32 14.01
C SER A 131 12.03 -9.01 13.16
N ASN A 132 13.32 -8.68 13.31
CA ASN A 132 14.42 -9.24 12.52
C ASN A 132 14.18 -9.15 11.01
N VAL A 133 13.77 -7.97 10.55
CA VAL A 133 13.61 -7.67 9.11
C VAL A 133 14.69 -6.69 8.66
N ALA A 134 15.10 -6.81 7.41
CA ALA A 134 15.97 -5.84 6.76
C ALA A 134 15.13 -4.92 5.87
N ILE A 135 15.37 -3.61 5.98
CA ILE A 135 14.72 -2.59 5.16
C ILE A 135 15.81 -1.91 4.34
N THR A 136 15.69 -1.95 3.03
CA THR A 136 16.62 -1.30 2.10
C THR A 136 15.87 -0.39 1.14
N ARG A 137 16.60 0.40 0.36
CA ARG A 137 15.99 1.27 -0.65
C ARG A 137 15.43 0.43 -1.80
N GLY A 138 14.13 0.53 -2.05
CA GLY A 138 13.44 -0.07 -3.17
C GLY A 138 13.41 0.83 -4.41
N THR A 139 12.63 0.44 -5.41
CA THR A 139 12.45 1.25 -6.63
C THR A 139 11.46 2.39 -6.41
N GLY A 140 11.62 3.50 -7.13
CA GLY A 140 10.67 4.63 -7.07
C GLY A 140 10.55 5.34 -5.72
N GLY A 141 11.54 5.17 -4.83
CA GLY A 141 11.52 5.74 -3.47
C GLY A 141 10.81 4.90 -2.42
N SER A 142 10.35 3.70 -2.78
CA SER A 142 9.79 2.73 -1.82
C SER A 142 10.88 2.12 -0.92
N ALA A 143 10.46 1.44 0.14
CA ALA A 143 11.34 0.68 1.02
C ALA A 143 11.14 -0.83 0.80
N LEU A 144 12.20 -1.54 0.41
CA LEU A 144 12.16 -2.99 0.25
C LEU A 144 12.30 -3.66 1.63
N ILE A 145 11.27 -4.41 2.03
CA ILE A 145 11.33 -5.28 3.21
C ILE A 145 11.81 -6.66 2.77
N SER A 146 12.78 -7.21 3.51
CA SER A 146 13.27 -8.57 3.35
C SER A 146 13.43 -9.27 4.69
N GLY A 147 13.21 -10.57 4.68
CA GLY A 147 13.24 -11.43 5.87
C GLY A 147 12.32 -12.63 5.66
N GLU A 148 12.22 -13.48 6.68
CA GLU A 148 11.27 -14.60 6.65
C GLU A 148 9.84 -14.08 6.71
N ARG A 149 8.91 -14.78 6.06
CA ARG A 149 7.49 -14.38 6.00
C ARG A 149 6.87 -14.10 7.39
N PRO A 150 7.07 -14.92 8.45
CA PRO A 150 6.54 -14.63 9.78
C PRO A 150 7.09 -13.32 10.38
N ASN A 151 8.35 -13.01 10.09
CA ASN A 151 9.03 -11.81 10.57
C ASN A 151 8.51 -10.55 9.86
N ILE A 152 8.25 -10.63 8.54
CA ILE A 152 7.62 -9.56 7.78
C ILE A 152 6.20 -9.29 8.31
N LEU A 153 5.39 -10.34 8.52
CA LEU A 153 4.06 -10.21 9.07
C LEU A 153 4.07 -9.60 10.48
N LYS A 154 5.02 -10.03 11.33
CA LYS A 154 5.24 -9.47 12.66
C LYS A 154 5.61 -7.98 12.60
N TYR A 155 6.46 -7.57 11.66
CA TYR A 155 6.81 -6.16 11.47
C TYR A 155 5.60 -5.32 11.04
N LEU A 156 4.85 -5.80 10.05
CA LEU A 156 3.69 -5.09 9.52
C LEU A 156 2.58 -4.97 10.56
N SER A 157 2.36 -5.99 11.40
CA SER A 157 1.33 -5.96 12.45
C SER A 157 1.64 -5.02 13.61
N MET A 158 2.85 -4.44 13.68
CA MET A 158 3.19 -3.41 14.65
C MET A 158 2.81 -1.99 14.19
N HIS A 159 2.43 -1.79 12.94
CA HIS A 159 2.08 -0.48 12.38
C HIS A 159 0.66 -0.06 12.76
N ARG A 160 0.52 0.40 14.00
CA ARG A 160 -0.69 1.03 14.52
C ARG A 160 -0.99 2.35 13.82
N ARG A 161 -2.23 2.82 13.96
CA ARG A 161 -2.72 4.01 13.23
C ARG A 161 -1.92 5.28 13.54
N ASP A 162 -1.39 5.41 14.75
CA ASP A 162 -0.57 6.55 15.18
C ASP A 162 0.84 6.59 14.54
N LEU A 163 1.21 5.53 13.82
CA LEU A 163 2.47 5.40 13.07
C LEU A 163 2.28 5.54 11.56
N LEU A 164 1.06 5.86 11.14
CA LEU A 164 0.63 5.88 9.76
C LEU A 164 0.14 7.28 9.38
N THR A 165 0.47 7.73 8.18
CA THR A 165 -0.02 8.99 7.60
C THR A 165 -0.93 8.67 6.41
N PRO A 166 -2.13 9.27 6.32
CA PRO A 166 -3.00 9.08 5.17
C PRO A 166 -2.35 9.67 3.91
N VAL A 167 -2.36 8.90 2.82
CA VAL A 167 -1.75 9.31 1.55
C VAL A 167 -2.74 9.31 0.38
N VAL A 168 -3.79 8.49 0.44
CA VAL A 168 -4.88 8.48 -0.54
C VAL A 168 -6.21 8.32 0.19
N LEU A 169 -7.21 9.09 -0.26
CA LEU A 169 -8.60 8.90 0.15
C LEU A 169 -9.40 8.49 -1.07
N CYS A 170 -10.12 7.39 -0.98
CA CYS A 170 -11.05 6.94 -2.01
C CYS A 170 -12.48 6.94 -1.45
N ARG A 171 -13.44 7.34 -2.27
CA ARG A 171 -14.87 7.28 -1.98
C ARG A 171 -15.55 6.45 -3.05
N ARG A 172 -16.57 5.67 -2.67
CA ARG A 172 -17.45 5.07 -3.67
C ARG A 172 -18.12 6.18 -4.49
N ALA A 173 -18.09 6.05 -5.81
CA ALA A 173 -18.67 7.01 -6.76
C ALA A 173 -20.17 6.79 -6.96
#